data_AF-A0AAW4PU65-F1
#
_entry.id   AF-A0AAW4PU65-F1
#
_cell.length_a   1.000
_cell.length_b   1.000
_cell.length_c   1.000
_cell.angle_alpha   90.00
_cell.angle_beta   90.00
_cell.angle_gamma   90.00
#
_symmetry.space_group_name_H-M   'P 1'
#
loop_
_entity.id
_entity.type
_entity.pdbx_description
1 polymer ?
#
loop_
_entity_poly.entity_id
_entity_poly.type
_entity_poly.pdbx_seq_one_letter_code
_entity_poly.pdbx_strand_id
1 'polypeptide(L)' 'MSISDGRRTESDGKRRLTTLVVEERDGEWVVTQGGVPVEGRGETAAAAATAYCRNVSEGVDGE' A
#
# COMPACT_ATOMS: atom_id res chain seq x y z
N MET A 1 -8.94 -36.39 22.15
CA MET A 1 -9.83 -35.85 21.10
C MET A 1 -10.16 -34.42 21.50
N SER A 2 -9.89 -33.48 20.60
CA SER A 2 -9.94 -32.01 20.68
C SER A 2 -11.26 -31.48 21.31
N ILE A 3 -11.40 -30.23 21.79
CA ILE A 3 -11.11 -28.96 21.11
C ILE A 3 -10.94 -27.84 22.15
N SER A 4 -9.79 -27.16 22.13
CA SER A 4 -9.63 -25.88 22.82
C SER A 4 -10.35 -24.80 22.00
N ASP A 5 -11.45 -24.25 22.54
CA ASP A 5 -12.15 -23.07 22.01
C ASP A 5 -11.22 -21.86 22.19
N GLY A 6 -10.25 -21.73 21.28
CA GLY A 6 -9.44 -20.54 21.13
C GLY A 6 -10.28 -19.46 20.49
N ARG A 7 -11.24 -18.91 21.25
CA ARG A 7 -11.98 -17.71 20.88
C ARG A 7 -10.99 -16.55 20.88
N ARG A 8 -10.27 -16.40 19.76
CA ARG A 8 -9.48 -15.22 19.46
C ARG A 8 -10.46 -14.07 19.53
N THR A 9 -10.28 -13.22 20.52
CA THR A 9 -10.96 -11.94 20.63
C THR A 9 -10.70 -11.21 19.32
N GLU A 10 -11.73 -11.13 18.48
CA GLU A 10 -11.73 -10.29 17.29
C GLU A 10 -11.48 -8.86 17.78
N SER A 11 -10.25 -8.38 17.58
CA SER A 11 -9.99 -6.95 17.71
C SER A 11 -10.93 -6.27 16.72
N ASP A 12 -11.94 -5.55 17.22
CA ASP A 12 -12.82 -4.64 16.47
C ASP A 12 -12.02 -3.41 15.97
N GLY A 13 -10.84 -3.66 15.40
CA GLY A 13 -10.07 -2.66 14.69
C GLY A 13 -10.75 -2.44 13.36
N LYS A 14 -11.48 -1.32 13.23
CA LYS A 14 -12.06 -0.86 11.96
C LYS A 14 -11.05 -1.08 10.83
N ARG A 15 -11.34 -2.02 9.92
CA ARG A 15 -10.52 -2.27 8.73
C ARG A 15 -10.46 -0.96 7.93
N ARG A 16 -9.29 -0.34 7.87
CA ARG A 16 -9.04 0.82 6.99
C ARG A 16 -8.50 0.29 5.68
N LEU A 17 -9.23 0.53 4.61
CA LEU A 17 -8.85 0.14 3.25
C LEU A 17 -8.48 1.41 2.47
N THR A 18 -7.50 1.27 1.59
CA THR A 18 -7.15 2.28 0.60
C THR A 18 -6.86 1.58 -0.73
N THR A 19 -6.90 2.33 -1.82
CA THR A 19 -6.67 1.84 -3.17
C THR A 19 -5.44 2.50 -3.75
N LEU A 20 -4.50 1.69 -4.22
CA LEU A 20 -3.40 2.12 -5.07
C LEU A 20 -3.79 1.88 -6.53
N VAL A 21 -3.67 2.91 -7.35
CA VAL A 21 -3.83 2.80 -8.80
C VAL A 21 -2.46 2.52 -9.39
N VAL A 22 -2.34 1.46 -10.16
CA VAL A 22 -1.12 1.06 -10.87
C VAL A 22 -1.43 1.06 -12.36
N GLU A 23 -0.79 1.93 -13.11
CA GLU A 23 -1.08 2.13 -14.54
C GLU A 23 0.21 2.29 -15.33
N GLU A 24 0.19 1.83 -16.58
CA GLU A 24 1.26 2.08 -17.54
C GLU A 24 0.95 3.38 -18.30
N ARG A 25 1.92 4.30 -18.33
CA ARG A 25 1.89 5.56 -19.09
C ARG A 25 3.15 5.64 -19.95
N ASP A 26 2.98 5.63 -21.26
CA ASP A 26 4.08 5.79 -22.22
C ASP A 26 5.26 4.82 -21.99
N GLY A 27 4.97 3.58 -21.60
CA GLY A 27 5.98 2.55 -21.31
C GLY A 27 6.59 2.60 -19.90
N GLU A 28 6.17 3.52 -19.04
CA GLU A 28 6.54 3.58 -17.63
C GLU A 28 5.36 3.19 -16.74
N TRP A 29 5.61 2.40 -15.70
CA TRP A 29 4.60 2.11 -14.68
C TRP A 29 4.60 3.18 -13.60
N VAL A 30 3.41 3.65 -13.26
CA VAL A 30 3.17 4.66 -12.24
C VAL A 30 2.19 4.12 -11.20
N VAL A 31 2.50 4.34 -9.92
CA VAL A 31 1.63 4.04 -8.78
C VAL A 31 1.23 5.32 -8.09
N THR A 32 -0.08 5.49 -7.90
CA THR A 32 -0.67 6.64 -7.19
C THR A 32 -1.69 6.19 -6.17
N GLN A 33 -1.99 7.03 -5.18
CA GLN A 33 -3.06 6.81 -4.20
C GLN A 33 -3.92 8.06 -4.08
N GLY A 34 -5.25 7.88 -4.07
CA GLY A 34 -6.18 8.98 -3.84
C GLY A 34 -5.91 9.69 -2.51
N GLY A 35 -5.68 11.00 -2.56
CA GLY A 35 -5.44 11.83 -1.37
C GLY A 35 -4.01 11.77 -0.81
N VAL A 36 -3.08 11.10 -1.49
CA VAL A 36 -1.65 11.11 -1.14
C VAL A 36 -0.88 11.73 -2.31
N PRO A 37 -0.19 12.87 -2.13
CA PRO A 37 0.58 13.54 -3.19
C PRO A 37 1.94 12.85 -3.41
N VAL A 38 1.94 11.52 -3.46
CA VAL A 38 3.13 10.70 -3.70
C VAL A 38 2.85 9.81 -4.89
N GLU A 39 3.87 9.67 -5.74
CA GLU A 39 3.84 8.78 -6.89
C GLU A 39 5.06 7.86 -6.81
N GLY A 40 4.89 6.59 -7.17
CA GLY A 40 5.99 5.67 -7.45
C GLY A 40 6.11 5.45 -8.95
N ARG A 41 7.33 5.38 -9.47
CA ARG A 41 7.60 5.14 -10.89
C ARG A 41 8.55 3.97 -11.06
N GLY A 42 8.43 3.22 -12.16
CA GLY A 42 9.36 2.15 -12.47
C GLY A 42 9.06 1.46 -13.81
N GLU A 43 10.01 0.64 -14.26
CA GLU A 43 9.91 -0.11 -15.52
C GLU A 43 8.87 -1.25 -15.45
N THR A 44 8.44 -1.62 -14.23
CA THR A 44 7.41 -2.63 -13.99
C THR A 44 6.45 -2.15 -12.92
N ALA A 45 5.24 -2.71 -12.90
CA ALA A 45 4.25 -2.44 -11.86
C ALA A 45 4.81 -2.67 -10.43
N ALA A 46 5.60 -3.73 -10.25
CA ALA A 46 6.22 -4.05 -8.96
C ALA A 46 7.32 -3.05 -8.57
N ALA A 47 8.13 -2.60 -9.54
CA ALA A 47 9.14 -1.58 -9.30
C ALA A 47 8.48 -0.24 -8.93
N ALA A 48 7.43 0.15 -9.63
CA ALA A 48 6.67 1.36 -9.34
C ALA A 48 6.00 1.31 -7.95
N ALA A 49 5.43 0.17 -7.56
CA ALA A 49 4.89 -0.02 -6.21
C ALA A 49 5.97 0.06 -5.11
N THR A 50 7.15 -0.54 -5.37
CA THR A 50 8.29 -0.46 -4.45
C THR A 50 8.75 0.99 -4.28
N ALA A 51 8.88 1.74 -5.38
CA ALA A 51 9.21 3.16 -5.35
C ALA A 51 8.17 3.98 -4.59
N TYR A 52 6.87 3.71 -4.79
CA TYR A 52 5.80 4.39 -4.06
C TYR A 52 5.93 4.18 -2.54
N CYS A 53 6.06 2.93 -2.10
CA CYS A 53 6.22 2.61 -0.68
C CYS A 53 7.44 3.30 -0.05
N ARG A 54 8.55 3.35 -0.79
CA ARG A 54 9.75 4.06 -0.37
C ARG A 54 9.52 5.57 -0.25
N ASN A 55 8.93 6.21 -1.27
CA ASN A 55 8.66 7.64 -1.28
C ASN A 55 7.69 8.06 -0.16
N VAL A 56 6.68 7.24 0.13
CA VAL A 56 5.80 7.46 1.29
C VAL A 56 6.59 7.38 2.59
N SER A 57 7.50 6.41 2.71
CA SER A 57 8.30 6.27 3.94
C SER A 57 9.26 7.45 4.13
N GLU A 58 9.88 7.94 3.05
CA GLU A 58 10.82 9.07 3.06
C GLU A 58 10.12 10.46 3.14
N GLY A 59 8.86 10.56 2.70
CA GLY A 59 8.08 11.81 2.65
C GLY A 59 7.21 12.10 3.87
N VAL A 60 7.09 11.16 4.82
CA VAL A 60 6.28 11.32 6.05
C VAL A 60 7.13 11.77 7.26
N ASP A 61 8.46 11.86 7.10
CA ASP A 61 9.39 12.36 8.14
C ASP A 61 9.55 13.90 8.16
N GLY A 62 8.70 14.63 7.44
CA GLY A 62 8.78 16.09 7.28
C GLY A 62 7.54 16.85 7.75
N GLU A 63 7.15 16.69 9.03
CA GLU A 63 6.28 17.66 9.74
C GLU A 63 6.63 17.76 11.22
#